data_AF-A0A0F9J6I4-F1
#
_entry.id   AF-A0A0F9J6I4-F1
#
_cell.length_a   1.000
_cell.length_b   1.000
_cell.length_c   1.000
_cell.angle_alpha   90.00
_cell.angle_beta   90.00
_cell.angle_gamma   90.00
#
_symmetry.space_group_name_H-M   'P 1'
#
loop_
_entity.id
_entity.type
_entity.pdbx_description
1 polymer ?
#
loop_
_entity_poly.entity_id
_entity_poly.type
_entity_poly.pdbx_seq_one_letter_code
_entity_poly.pdbx_strand_id
1 'polypeptide(L)'
;MNHKPVCAKCSKDMYPKKNGVGVLDHAVFGPYQVWDADLWGCHECGAEVVLGFGNSPTARLDGASGSHGELSRQCEEYKQHSCLIEVKP
;
A
#
# COMPACT_ATOMS: atom_id res chain seq x y z
N MET A 1 1.14 19.70 -10.50
CA MET A 1 -0.29 19.43 -10.75
C MET A 1 -0.41 17.92 -10.86
N ASN A 2 -0.90 17.24 -9.83
CA ASN A 2 -1.04 15.78 -9.88
C ASN A 2 -2.37 15.44 -10.55
N HIS A 3 -2.30 14.82 -11.72
CA HIS A 3 -3.46 14.23 -12.35
C HIS A 3 -3.95 13.03 -11.53
N LYS A 4 -5.27 12.84 -11.45
CA LYS A 4 -5.86 11.62 -10.88
C LYS A 4 -5.49 10.42 -11.74
N PRO A 5 -5.36 9.22 -11.15
CA PRO A 5 -5.21 8.01 -11.94
C PRO A 5 -6.41 7.80 -12.87
N VAL A 6 -6.14 7.32 -14.08
CA VAL A 6 -7.15 7.06 -15.11
C VAL A 6 -7.19 5.57 -15.39
N CYS A 7 -8.38 4.99 -15.42
CA CYS A 7 -8.56 3.61 -15.85
C CYS A 7 -8.32 3.50 -17.35
N ALA A 8 -7.22 2.85 -17.75
CA ALA A 8 -6.85 2.71 -19.16
C ALA A 8 -7.92 1.99 -20.01
N LYS A 9 -8.65 1.02 -19.41
CA LYS A 9 -9.72 0.28 -20.10
C LYS A 9 -10.97 1.13 -20.35
N CYS A 10 -11.38 1.93 -19.36
CA CYS A 10 -12.65 2.65 -19.41
C CYS A 10 -12.50 4.12 -19.84
N SER A 11 -11.27 4.64 -19.90
CA SER A 11 -10.99 6.06 -20.16
C SER A 11 -11.74 7.00 -19.21
N LYS A 12 -11.77 6.65 -17.93
CA LYS A 12 -12.42 7.41 -16.85
C LYS A 12 -11.46 7.61 -15.69
N ASP A 13 -11.60 8.73 -15.00
CA ASP A 13 -10.92 8.99 -13.74
C ASP A 13 -11.27 7.89 -12.72
N MET A 14 -10.26 7.41 -12.02
CA MET A 14 -10.44 6.55 -10.86
C MET A 14 -10.75 7.39 -9.62
N TYR A 15 -11.33 6.74 -8.60
CA TYR A 15 -11.70 7.37 -7.34
C TYR A 15 -10.94 6.72 -6.18
N PRO A 16 -10.66 7.47 -5.10
CA PRO A 16 -10.11 6.89 -3.88
C PRO A 16 -11.18 5.98 -3.25
N LYS A 17 -10.94 4.67 -3.27
CA LYS A 17 -11.83 3.67 -2.68
C LYS A 17 -11.58 3.54 -1.18
N LYS A 18 -10.32 3.60 -0.76
CA LYS A 18 -9.93 3.62 0.66
C LYS A 18 -8.60 4.34 0.82
N ASN A 19 -8.58 5.34 1.69
CA ASN A 19 -7.36 6.07 2.00
C ASN A 19 -6.62 5.45 3.19
N GLY A 20 -5.30 5.63 3.27
CA GLY A 20 -4.47 5.16 4.37
C GLY A 20 -4.47 3.64 4.49
N VAL A 21 -4.15 2.95 3.40
CA VAL A 21 -3.93 1.51 3.38
C VAL A 21 -2.45 1.20 3.58
N GLY A 22 -2.17 0.10 4.28
CA GLY A 22 -0.83 -0.43 4.41
C GLY A 22 -0.50 -1.31 3.22
N VAL A 23 0.71 -1.20 2.67
CA VAL A 23 1.23 -2.10 1.63
C VAL A 23 2.45 -2.83 2.18
N LEU A 24 2.36 -4.15 2.30
CA LEU A 24 3.44 -5.00 2.77
C LEU A 24 4.21 -5.59 1.59
N ASP A 25 5.47 -5.17 1.45
CA ASP A 25 6.38 -5.74 0.46
C ASP A 25 7.11 -6.96 1.01
N HIS A 26 7.26 -7.95 0.13
CA HIS A 26 8.01 -9.17 0.38
C HIS A 26 9.29 -9.20 -0.45
N ALA A 27 10.37 -9.66 0.17
CA ALA A 27 11.60 -10.05 -0.49
C ALA A 27 11.75 -11.58 -0.43
N VAL A 28 12.83 -12.12 -1.01
CA VAL A 28 13.14 -13.55 -0.96
C VAL A 28 13.27 -14.09 0.48
N PHE A 29 13.58 -13.23 1.44
CA PHE A 29 13.71 -13.57 2.86
C PHE A 29 12.45 -13.28 3.68
N GLY A 30 11.34 -12.91 3.03
CA GLY A 30 10.06 -12.63 3.66
C GLY A 30 9.67 -11.15 3.68
N PRO A 31 8.65 -10.79 4.49
CA PRO A 31 8.17 -9.41 4.60
C PRO A 31 9.25 -8.49 5.15
N TYR A 32 9.45 -7.32 4.54
CA TYR A 32 10.58 -6.46 4.92
C TYR A 32 10.29 -4.97 5.00
N GLN A 33 9.19 -4.47 4.43
CA GLN A 33 8.79 -3.08 4.60
C GLN A 33 7.29 -2.90 4.42
N VAL A 34 6.73 -1.94 5.17
CA VAL A 34 5.34 -1.49 5.07
C VAL A 34 5.33 -0.05 4.58
N TRP A 35 4.42 0.26 3.66
CA TRP A 35 4.19 1.61 3.15
C TRP A 35 2.79 2.09 3.47
N ASP A 36 2.65 3.41 3.64
CA ASP A 36 1.36 4.09 3.61
C ASP A 36 1.03 4.49 2.17
N ALA A 37 -0.21 4.23 1.74
CA ALA A 37 -0.71 4.55 0.41
C ALA A 37 -2.25 4.64 0.41
N ASP A 38 -2.84 4.87 -0.77
CA ASP A 38 -4.28 4.85 -0.97
C ASP A 38 -4.69 3.80 -2.02
N LEU A 39 -5.81 3.12 -1.80
CA LEU A 39 -6.44 2.23 -2.75
C LEU A 39 -7.41 3.02 -3.64
N TRP A 40 -7.17 2.98 -4.95
CA TRP A 40 -8.00 3.60 -5.97
C TRP A 40 -8.77 2.55 -6.76
N GLY A 41 -10.00 2.87 -7.16
CA GLY A 41 -10.87 1.99 -7.92
C GLY A 41 -11.47 2.64 -9.18
N CYS A 42 -11.88 1.81 -10.15
CA CYS A 42 -12.70 2.22 -11.28
C CYS A 42 -14.16 1.82 -11.04
N HIS A 43 -15.11 2.75 -11.16
CA HIS A 43 -16.55 2.46 -10.95
C HIS A 43 -17.14 1.56 -12.04
N GLU A 44 -16.55 1.56 -13.24
CA GLU A 44 -17.09 0.84 -14.40
C GLU A 44 -16.65 -0.61 -14.43
N CYS A 45 -15.34 -0.86 -14.40
CA CYS A 45 -14.79 -2.21 -14.56
C CYS A 45 -14.30 -2.85 -13.26
N GLY A 46 -14.35 -2.12 -12.15
CA GLY A 46 -13.90 -2.62 -10.84
C GLY A 46 -12.39 -2.79 -10.69
N ALA A 47 -11.58 -2.40 -11.68
CA ALA A 47 -10.13 -2.42 -11.56
C ALA A 47 -9.64 -1.56 -10.40
N GLU A 48 -8.60 -2.01 -9.71
CA GLU A 48 -8.03 -1.36 -8.53
C GLU A 48 -6.53 -1.15 -8.69
N VAL A 49 -6.02 -0.06 -8.15
CA VAL A 49 -4.58 0.25 -8.09
C VAL A 49 -4.26 0.88 -6.74
N VAL A 50 -3.05 0.64 -6.23
CA VAL A 50 -2.55 1.34 -5.05
C VAL A 50 -1.57 2.43 -5.51
N LEU A 51 -1.79 3.66 -5.05
CA LEU A 51 -1.02 4.85 -5.45
C LEU A 51 -0.92 5.82 -4.27
N GLY A 52 -0.15 6.91 -4.46
CA GLY A 52 0.00 7.93 -3.41
C GLY A 52 0.91 7.49 -2.25
N PHE A 53 1.87 6.60 -2.53
CA PHE A 53 2.84 6.12 -1.54
C PHE A 53 3.56 7.29 -0.86
N GLY A 54 3.73 7.18 0.45
CA GLY A 54 4.56 8.12 1.22
C GLY A 54 6.01 8.16 0.73
N ASN A 55 6.73 9.21 1.12
CA ASN A 55 8.13 9.42 0.70
C ASN A 55 9.11 8.36 1.25
N SER A 56 8.69 7.60 2.26
CA SER A 56 9.48 6.53 2.90
C SER A 56 8.54 5.46 3.45
N PRO A 57 9.00 4.20 3.61
CA PRO A 57 8.21 3.19 4.31
C PRO A 57 7.94 3.62 5.75
N THR A 58 6.80 3.21 6.29
CA THR A 58 6.41 3.45 7.68
C THR A 58 7.13 2.51 8.65
N ALA A 59 7.52 1.33 8.17
CA ALA A 59 8.40 0.41 8.88
C ALA A 59 9.24 -0.39 7.87
N ARG A 60 10.50 -0.70 8.21
CA ARG A 60 11.41 -1.49 7.37
C ARG A 60 12.34 -2.34 8.24
N LEU A 61 12.78 -3.47 7.70
CA LEU A 61 13.91 -4.24 8.23
C LEU A 61 15.21 -3.69 7.63
N ASP A 62 15.79 -2.69 8.26
CA ASP A 62 17.16 -2.22 8.00
C ASP A 62 18.13 -2.99 8.89
N GLY A 63 19.13 -3.64 8.26
CA GLY A 63 20.01 -4.67 8.82
C GLY A 63 20.88 -4.31 10.04
N ALA A 64 20.58 -3.24 10.76
CA ALA A 64 21.20 -2.87 12.02
C ALA A 64 20.22 -2.35 13.10
N SER A 65 18.97 -2.00 12.76
CA SER A 65 18.05 -1.31 13.70
C SER A 65 16.55 -1.53 13.47
N GLY A 66 16.13 -2.04 12.31
CA GLY A 66 14.73 -2.35 12.05
C GLY A 66 14.30 -3.60 12.82
N SER A 67 13.70 -3.42 13.99
CA SER A 67 13.24 -4.56 14.79
C SER A 67 12.07 -5.25 14.07
N HIS A 68 12.10 -6.58 13.96
CA HIS A 68 10.95 -7.37 13.49
C HIS A 68 9.65 -6.98 14.22
N GLY A 69 9.75 -6.56 15.48
CA GLY A 69 8.61 -6.09 16.27
C GLY A 69 7.94 -4.84 15.71
N GLU A 70 8.70 -3.88 15.16
CA GLU A 70 8.12 -2.66 14.58
C GLU A 70 7.34 -2.95 13.29
N LEU A 71 7.92 -3.77 12.41
CA LEU A 71 7.24 -4.22 11.19
C LEU A 71 5.93 -4.95 11.53
N SER A 72 5.99 -5.89 12.49
CA SER A 72 4.81 -6.64 12.91
C SER A 72 3.74 -5.74 13.54
N ARG A 73 4.13 -4.78 14.38
CA ARG A 73 3.21 -3.80 14.97
C ARG A 73 2.51 -2.98 13.87
N GLN A 74 3.28 -2.47 12.91
CA GLN A 74 2.72 -1.64 11.85
C GLN A 74 1.74 -2.42 10.95
N CYS A 75 2.06 -3.67 10.62
CA CYS A 75 1.14 -4.56 9.92
C CYS A 75 -0.18 -4.76 10.69
N GLU A 76 -0.11 -4.97 12.00
CA GLU A 76 -1.30 -5.17 12.83
C GLU A 76 -2.16 -3.91 12.91
N GLU A 77 -1.56 -2.73 13.01
CA GLU A 77 -2.28 -1.46 12.99
C GLU A 77 -3.10 -1.28 11.72
N TYR A 78 -2.51 -1.55 10.54
CA TYR A 78 -3.25 -1.48 9.29
C TYR A 78 -4.34 -2.54 9.18
N LYS A 79 -4.11 -3.76 9.67
CA LYS A 79 -5.15 -4.81 9.72
C LYS A 79 -6.31 -4.43 10.62
N GLN A 80 -6.03 -3.82 11.77
CA GLN A 80 -7.02 -3.45 12.77
C GLN A 80 -7.83 -2.21 12.38
N HIS A 81 -7.17 -1.19 11.80
CA HIS A 81 -7.78 0.12 11.61
C HIS A 81 -8.07 0.48 10.15
N SER A 82 -7.49 -0.24 9.18
CA SER A 82 -7.68 0.04 7.76
C SER A 82 -7.67 -1.23 6.91
N CYS A 83 -6.66 -1.43 6.07
CA CYS A 83 -6.45 -2.58 5.21
C CYS A 83 -4.94 -2.77 5.04
N LEU A 84 -4.47 -4.01 5.07
CA LEU A 84 -3.12 -4.39 4.69
C LEU A 84 -3.18 -5.16 3.37
N ILE A 85 -2.50 -4.64 2.34
CA ILE A 85 -2.37 -5.27 1.02
C ILE A 85 -0.99 -5.90 0.94
N GLU A 86 -0.93 -7.21 0.71
CA GLU A 86 0.32 -7.95 0.60
C GLU A 86 0.76 -8.08 -0.85
N VAL A 87 1.93 -7.50 -1.18
CA VAL A 87 2.54 -7.64 -2.50
C VAL A 87 3.28 -8.97 -2.54
N LYS A 88 2.83 -9.86 -3.42
CA LYS A 88 3.48 -11.15 -3.66
C LYS A 88 4.59 -10.97 -4.72
N PRO A 89 5.78 -11.56 -4.50
CA PRO A 89 6.87 -11.54 -5.47
C PRO A 89 6.57 -12.38 -6.72
#